data_AF-A0A966J3V8-F1
#
_entry.id   AF-A0A966J3V8-F1
#
_cell.length_a   1.000
_cell.length_b   1.000
_cell.length_c   1.000
_cell.angle_alpha   90.00
_cell.angle_beta   90.00
_cell.angle_gamma   90.00
#
_symmetry.space_group_name_H-M   'P 1'
#
loop_
_entity.id
_entity.type
_entity.pdbx_description
1 polymer ?
#
loop_
_entity_poly.entity_id
_entity_poly.type
_entity_poly.pdbx_seq_one_letter_code
_entity_poly.pdbx_strand_id
1 'polypeptide(L)'
;MRVRARTGLVAPNGTPRATLDKLASALSQVIDSPEFKERVEKQLASQIPSLNDRGPDAFRKVIEADHERVSSLVKAIGMKPAN
;
A
#
# COMPACT_ATOMS: atom_id res chain seq x y z
N MET A 1 -7.40 0.62 19.66
CA MET A 1 -6.44 0.20 18.60
C MET A 1 -7.08 0.52 17.24
N ARG A 2 -6.55 1.47 16.47
CA ARG A 2 -7.05 1.75 15.11
C ARG A 2 -6.39 0.78 14.13
N VAL A 3 -7.18 -0.07 13.48
CA VAL A 3 -6.71 -0.91 12.37
C VAL A 3 -6.55 0.01 11.16
N ARG A 4 -5.32 0.16 10.67
CA ARG A 4 -5.05 0.86 9.42
C ARG A 4 -5.13 -0.16 8.29
N ALA A 5 -6.16 -0.07 7.44
CA ALA A 5 -6.19 -0.80 6.18
C ALA A 5 -5.31 -0.05 5.18
N ARG A 6 -4.27 -0.71 4.65
CA ARG A 6 -3.42 -0.15 3.60
C ARG A 6 -3.92 -0.59 2.23
N THR A 7 -4.09 0.37 1.33
CA THR A 7 -4.45 0.13 -0.07
C THR A 7 -3.22 0.37 -0.93
N GLY A 8 -2.97 -0.51 -1.90
CA GLY A 8 -1.93 -0.31 -2.89
C GLY A 8 -2.16 -1.14 -4.15
N LEU A 9 -1.30 -0.92 -5.15
CA LEU A 9 -1.37 -1.58 -6.44
C LEU A 9 -0.23 -2.58 -6.59
N VAL A 10 -0.54 -3.73 -7.18
CA VAL A 10 0.41 -4.81 -7.46
C VAL A 10 0.29 -5.21 -8.93
N ALA A 11 1.42 -5.65 -9.51
CA ALA A 11 1.47 -6.17 -10.87
C ALA A 11 1.87 -7.65 -10.85
N PRO A 12 1.54 -8.43 -11.89
CA PRO A 12 1.94 -9.82 -12.01
C PRO A 12 3.46 -10.02 -11.98
N ASN A 13 3.89 -11.20 -11.55
CA ASN A 13 5.29 -11.59 -11.61
C ASN A 13 5.80 -11.57 -13.07
N GLY A 14 7.03 -11.09 -13.26
CA GLY A 14 7.63 -10.93 -14.59
C GLY A 14 7.25 -9.66 -15.34
N THR A 15 6.43 -8.76 -14.75
CA THR A 15 6.16 -7.45 -15.35
C THR A 15 7.49 -6.69 -15.56
N PRO A 16 7.79 -6.22 -16.78
CA PRO A 16 9.05 -5.52 -17.06
C PRO A 16 9.23 -4.28 -16.18
N ARG A 17 10.46 -4.03 -15.71
CA ARG A 17 10.75 -2.91 -14.80
C ARG A 17 10.37 -1.57 -15.40
N ALA A 18 10.60 -1.37 -16.71
CA ALA A 18 10.19 -0.15 -17.41
C ALA A 18 8.67 0.10 -17.35
N THR A 19 7.84 -0.95 -17.34
CA THR A 19 6.38 -0.82 -17.20
C THR A 19 6.01 -0.44 -15.78
N LEU A 20 6.67 -1.04 -14.78
CA LEU A 20 6.48 -0.70 -13.37
C LEU A 20 6.86 0.76 -13.08
N ASP A 21 7.98 1.22 -13.64
CA ASP A 21 8.46 2.59 -13.43
C ASP A 21 7.49 3.61 -14.04
N LYS A 22 6.95 3.32 -15.24
CA LYS A 22 5.90 4.14 -15.87
C LYS A 22 4.63 4.20 -15.01
N LEU A 23 4.17 3.06 -14.50
CA LEU A 23 3.00 2.99 -13.62
C LEU A 23 3.21 3.76 -12.31
N ALA A 24 4.38 3.60 -11.68
CA ALA A 24 4.73 4.30 -10.46
C ALA A 24 4.79 5.83 -10.66
N SER A 25 5.34 6.27 -11.80
CA SER A 25 5.38 7.68 -12.17
C SER A 25 3.99 8.25 -12.39
N ALA A 26 3.15 7.58 -13.19
CA ALA A 26 1.79 8.03 -13.47
C ALA A 26 0.93 8.08 -12.18
N LEU A 27 1.06 7.08 -11.32
CA LEU A 27 0.37 7.06 -10.03
C LEU A 27 0.80 8.22 -9.14
N SER A 28 2.11 8.51 -9.08
CA SER A 28 2.63 9.62 -8.26
C SER A 28 2.06 10.96 -8.72
N GLN A 29 1.96 11.18 -10.04
CA GLN A 29 1.36 12.40 -10.60
C GLN A 29 -0.12 12.56 -10.21
N VAL A 30 -0.89 11.47 -10.24
CA VAL A 30 -2.32 11.52 -9.84
C VAL A 30 -2.45 11.75 -8.34
N ILE A 31 -1.64 11.09 -7.52
CA ILE A 31 -1.67 11.30 -6.06
C ILE A 31 -1.35 12.76 -5.70
N ASP A 32 -0.47 13.40 -6.48
CA ASP A 32 -0.11 14.79 -6.26
C ASP A 32 -1.14 15.80 -6.80
N SER A 33 -2.15 15.34 -7.55
CA SER A 33 -3.18 16.21 -8.09
C SER A 33 -4.04 16.83 -6.98
N PRO A 34 -4.47 18.10 -7.12
CA PRO A 34 -5.32 18.77 -6.15
C PRO A 34 -6.65 18.03 -5.94
N GLU A 35 -7.24 17.54 -7.04
CA GLU A 35 -8.52 16.83 -7.05
C GLU A 35 -8.45 15.52 -6.25
N PHE A 36 -7.35 14.77 -6.38
CA PHE A 36 -7.15 13.55 -5.62
C PHE A 36 -6.95 13.85 -4.14
N LYS A 37 -6.12 14.85 -3.82
CA LYS A 37 -5.88 15.27 -2.44
C LYS A 37 -7.17 15.68 -1.75
N GLU A 38 -7.96 16.51 -2.43
CA GLU A 38 -9.24 16.98 -1.93
C GLU A 38 -10.22 15.83 -1.65
N ARG A 39 -10.33 14.86 -2.57
CA ARG A 39 -11.19 13.69 -2.34
C ARG A 39 -10.71 12.83 -1.17
N VAL A 40 -9.41 12.52 -1.12
CA VAL A 40 -8.87 11.62 -0.10
C VAL A 40 -9.00 12.23 1.30
N GLU A 41 -8.64 13.51 1.44
CA GLU A 41 -8.68 14.22 2.72
C GLU A 41 -10.12 14.45 3.19
N LYS A 42 -11.05 14.78 2.29
CA LYS A 42 -12.43 15.13 2.67
C LYS A 42 -13.37 13.93 2.80
N GLN A 43 -13.15 12.85 2.04
CA GLN A 43 -14.17 11.80 1.87
C GLN A 43 -13.77 10.43 2.39
N LEU A 44 -12.47 10.12 2.46
CA LEU A 44 -12.02 8.73 2.66
C LEU A 44 -11.34 8.49 4.01
N ALA A 45 -11.15 9.53 4.84
CA ALA A 45 -10.40 9.46 6.10
C ALA A 45 -9.05 8.72 5.96
N SER A 46 -8.48 8.77 4.75
CA SER A 46 -7.27 8.05 4.37
C SER A 46 -6.11 9.03 4.29
N GLN A 47 -4.89 8.55 4.55
CA GLN A 47 -3.69 9.38 4.49
C GLN A 47 -3.02 9.20 3.15
N ILE A 48 -2.65 10.33 2.56
CA ILE A 48 -1.85 10.35 1.35
C ILE A 48 -0.42 9.99 1.73
N PRO A 49 0.17 8.95 1.10
CA PRO A 49 1.54 8.55 1.41
C PRO A 49 2.53 9.66 1.03
N SER A 50 3.57 9.80 1.86
CA SER A 50 4.70 10.69 1.55
C SER A 50 5.44 10.19 0.30
N LEU A 51 6.22 11.05 -0.35
CA LEU A 51 6.99 10.64 -1.54
C LEU A 51 7.92 9.45 -1.27
N ASN A 52 8.49 9.36 -0.06
CA ASN A 52 9.38 8.27 0.34
C ASN A 52 8.66 6.94 0.56
N ASP A 53 7.35 6.98 0.78
CA ASP A 53 6.52 5.79 0.99
C ASP A 53 5.86 5.30 -0.30
N ARG A 54 6.15 5.94 -1.44
CA ARG A 54 5.59 5.60 -2.75
C ARG A 54 6.52 4.73 -3.57
N GLY A 55 5.92 4.00 -4.50
CA GLY A 55 6.62 3.20 -5.48
C GLY A 55 6.81 1.72 -5.08
N PRO A 56 7.32 0.90 -6.00
CA PRO A 56 7.32 -0.55 -5.86
C PRO A 56 8.13 -1.04 -4.65
N ASP A 57 9.30 -0.45 -4.43
CA ASP A 57 10.25 -0.92 -3.42
C ASP A 57 9.83 -0.47 -2.00
N ALA A 58 9.27 0.74 -1.86
CA ALA A 58 8.68 1.20 -0.61
C ALA A 58 7.45 0.37 -0.25
N PHE A 59 6.57 0.09 -1.22
CA PHE A 59 5.36 -0.69 -0.97
C PHE A 59 5.67 -2.17 -0.64
N ARG A 60 6.77 -2.73 -1.16
CA ARG A 60 7.27 -4.05 -0.75
C ARG A 60 7.56 -4.10 0.75
N LYS A 61 8.32 -3.14 1.28
CA LYS A 61 8.64 -3.05 2.73
C LYS A 61 7.39 -2.93 3.58
N VAL A 62 6.41 -2.17 3.08
CA VAL A 62 5.09 -2.02 3.70
C VAL A 62 4.38 -3.37 3.84
N ILE A 63 4.33 -4.17 2.76
CA ILE A 63 3.72 -5.51 2.77
C ILE A 63 4.45 -6.44 3.73
N GLU A 64 5.79 -6.45 3.70
CA GLU A 64 6.62 -7.28 4.58
C GLU A 64 6.34 -6.97 6.05
N ALA A 65 6.34 -5.68 6.42
CA ALA A 65 6.05 -5.25 7.79
C ALA A 65 4.61 -5.60 8.23
N ASP A 66 3.62 -5.47 7.33
CA ASP A 66 2.25 -5.88 7.65
C ASP A 66 2.13 -7.39 7.80
N HIS A 67 2.81 -8.17 6.96
CA HIS A 67 2.83 -9.62 7.05
C HIS A 67 3.44 -10.08 8.39
N GLU A 68 4.58 -9.53 8.80
CA GLU A 68 5.21 -9.85 10.08
C GLU A 68 4.31 -9.51 11.27
N ARG A 69 3.72 -8.31 11.26
CA ARG A 69 2.83 -7.85 12.33
C ARG A 69 1.58 -8.73 12.44
N VAL A 70 0.90 -8.99 11.32
CA VAL A 70 -0.34 -9.77 11.32
C VAL A 70 -0.05 -11.24 11.64
N SER A 71 1.00 -11.83 11.08
CA SER A 71 1.35 -13.23 11.36
C SER A 71 1.70 -13.44 12.84
N SER A 72 2.40 -12.49 13.46
CA SER A 72 2.71 -12.54 14.90
C SER A 72 1.44 -12.48 15.75
N LEU A 73 0.48 -11.63 15.40
CA LEU A 73 -0.80 -11.53 16.09
C LEU A 73 -1.63 -12.82 15.92
N VAL A 74 -1.74 -13.34 14.69
CA VAL A 74 -2.45 -14.60 14.38
C VAL A 74 -1.89 -15.76 15.21
N LYS A 75 -0.56 -15.87 15.31
CA LYS A 75 0.11 -16.88 16.15
C LYS A 75 -0.18 -16.68 17.64
N ALA A 76 -0.11 -15.45 18.13
CA ALA A 76 -0.35 -15.13 19.54
C ALA A 76 -1.76 -15.48 20.01
N ILE A 77 -2.76 -15.36 19.13
CA ILE A 77 -4.16 -15.69 19.44
C ILE A 77 -4.56 -17.13 19.08
N GLY A 78 -3.62 -17.94 18.58
CA GLY A 78 -3.87 -19.34 18.21
C GLY A 78 -4.85 -19.51 17.04
N MET A 79 -5.01 -18.49 16.19
CA MET A 79 -5.93 -18.53 15.06
C MET A 79 -5.40 -19.50 14.00
N LYS A 80 -6.23 -20.48 13.63
CA LYS A 80 -5.92 -21.47 12.59
C LYS A 80 -6.46 -20.99 11.23
N PRO A 81 -5.88 -21.43 10.10
CA PRO A 81 -6.47 -21.19 8.79
C PRO A 81 -7.91 -21.70 8.78
N ALA A 82 -8.82 -20.92 8.21
CA ALA A 82 -10.12 -21.44 7.85
C ALA A 82 -9.88 -22.48 6.75
N ASN A 83 -10.20 -23.74 7.04
CA ASN A 83 -10.03 -24.89 6.14
C ASN A 83 -10.69 -24.65 4.79
#